data_AF-A0A975IWX6-F1
#
_entry.id   AF-A0A975IWX6-F1
#
_cell.length_a   1.000
_cell.length_b   1.000
_cell.length_c   1.000
_cell.angle_alpha   90.00
_cell.angle_beta   90.00
_cell.angle_gamma   90.00
#
_symmetry.space_group_name_H-M   'P 1'
#
loop_
_entity.id
_entity.type
_entity.pdbx_description
1 polymer ?
#
loop_
_entity_poly.entity_id
_entity_poly.type
_entity_poly.pdbx_seq_one_letter_code
_entity_poly.pdbx_strand_id
1 'polypeptide(L)'
;MRFGFASAAALSSVLALGACATVTPQHVPIGAKAQAAIPSTEIVAPIKQSEIYVYVPPANANAGAGFGLVGVLVAVSVAATVDSVRQGHAEEAVKPLRNAILDFNFDDTFRAELKRSVSQVGWMHVDDARIMKDVLPANIDGAITGSKDGAVLIVVTDYHLSTDGAQLYVVTNAALYPNSDALKALQAGKAETGLKSDPANALYRNAFMYQARVPGASGDRNANIAGWSANGGEAMRKALKEAAVRIADLVQADLQDQETGKTGPAANDGSDGQIIANEEAGQLVRHGDGTLVYTAKSVH
;
A
#
# COMPACT_ATOMS: atom_id res chain seq x y z
N MET A 1 -79.65 -6.00 8.02
CA MET A 1 -78.45 -6.86 7.94
C MET A 1 -77.33 -6.00 7.36
N ARG A 2 -76.38 -5.44 8.14
CA ARG A 2 -75.11 -6.05 8.62
C ARG A 2 -74.42 -6.83 7.49
N PHE A 3 -73.23 -6.49 6.98
CA PHE A 3 -71.97 -6.13 7.65
C PHE A 3 -71.08 -5.24 6.75
N GLY A 4 -70.35 -4.31 7.37
CA GLY A 4 -69.27 -3.55 6.75
C GLY A 4 -67.94 -4.29 6.87
N PHE A 5 -67.15 -4.27 5.81
CA PHE A 5 -65.76 -4.73 5.82
C PHE A 5 -64.84 -3.52 5.94
N ALA A 6 -64.25 -3.35 7.13
CA ALA A 6 -63.17 -2.41 7.36
C ALA A 6 -61.86 -2.98 6.79
N SER A 7 -61.29 -2.30 5.80
CA SER A 7 -59.94 -2.61 5.30
C SER A 7 -58.91 -2.14 6.33
N ALA A 8 -58.25 -3.08 6.98
CA ALA A 8 -57.10 -2.81 7.85
C ALA A 8 -55.84 -2.65 6.98
N ALA A 9 -55.34 -1.42 6.91
CA ALA A 9 -54.03 -1.09 6.34
C ALA A 9 -52.92 -1.54 7.31
N ALA A 10 -52.18 -2.59 6.95
CA ALA A 10 -50.95 -2.97 7.66
C ALA A 10 -49.75 -2.27 7.02
N LEU A 11 -49.37 -1.12 7.58
CA LEU A 11 -48.16 -0.38 7.24
C LEU A 11 -46.94 -1.15 7.79
N SER A 12 -46.32 -2.01 6.96
CA SER A 12 -45.03 -2.64 7.29
C SER A 12 -43.90 -1.63 7.09
N SER A 13 -43.56 -0.91 8.16
CA SER A 13 -42.35 -0.10 8.23
C SER A 13 -41.12 -1.01 8.33
N VAL A 14 -40.59 -1.42 7.18
CA VAL A 14 -39.25 -2.04 7.08
C VAL A 14 -38.24 -0.93 7.36
N LEU A 15 -37.86 -0.78 8.63
CA LEU A 15 -36.69 -0.04 9.06
C LEU A 15 -35.44 -0.75 8.50
N ALA A 16 -35.03 -0.33 7.31
CA ALA A 16 -33.71 -0.61 6.77
C ALA A 16 -32.68 0.08 7.68
N LEU A 17 -32.28 -0.63 8.75
CA LEU A 17 -31.02 -0.37 9.45
C LEU A 17 -29.91 -0.73 8.47
N GLY A 18 -29.68 0.13 7.47
CA GLY A 18 -28.42 0.18 6.78
C GLY A 18 -27.39 0.54 7.84
N ALA A 19 -26.73 -0.48 8.38
CA ALA A 19 -25.49 -0.29 9.09
C ALA A 19 -24.60 0.53 8.15
N CYS A 20 -24.42 1.81 8.46
CA CYS A 20 -23.40 2.61 7.83
C CYS A 20 -22.08 1.92 8.15
N ALA A 21 -21.63 1.04 7.25
CA ALA A 21 -20.28 0.52 7.28
C ALA A 21 -19.39 1.76 7.12
N THR A 22 -18.89 2.26 8.24
CA THR A 22 -17.93 3.35 8.28
C THR A 22 -16.70 2.87 7.54
N VAL A 23 -16.56 3.30 6.29
CA VAL A 23 -15.38 3.06 5.48
C VAL A 23 -14.20 3.63 6.26
N THR A 24 -13.28 2.76 6.66
CA THR A 24 -12.08 3.20 7.38
C THR A 24 -11.22 3.99 6.40
N PRO A 25 -10.89 5.26 6.66
CA PRO A 25 -10.15 6.09 5.71
C PRO A 25 -8.78 5.47 5.42
N GLN A 26 -8.38 5.50 4.14
CA GLN A 26 -7.10 4.94 3.71
C GLN A 26 -5.91 5.74 4.26
N HIS A 27 -6.02 7.08 4.21
CA HIS A 27 -5.07 8.00 4.80
C HIS A 27 -5.56 8.52 6.16
N VAL A 28 -4.71 8.39 7.18
CA VAL A 28 -4.86 9.01 8.50
C VAL A 28 -3.55 9.72 8.82
N PRO A 29 -3.51 11.07 8.82
CA PRO A 29 -2.30 11.80 9.16
C PRO A 29 -1.98 11.63 10.64
N ILE A 30 -0.69 11.68 10.99
CA ILE A 30 -0.25 11.61 12.39
C ILE A 30 -0.66 12.89 13.13
N GLY A 31 -1.27 12.77 14.31
CA GLY A 31 -1.63 13.93 15.12
C GLY A 31 -0.45 14.48 15.93
N ALA A 32 -0.37 15.80 16.10
CA ALA A 32 0.70 16.47 16.87
C ALA A 32 0.90 15.92 18.29
N LYS A 33 -0.18 15.52 18.98
CA LYS A 33 -0.08 14.88 20.31
C LYS A 33 0.64 13.53 20.27
N ALA A 34 0.43 12.76 19.20
CA ALA A 34 1.11 11.49 19.02
C ALA A 34 2.58 11.72 18.69
N GLN A 35 2.90 12.66 17.77
CA GLN A 35 4.28 13.02 17.46
C GLN A 35 5.09 13.39 18.72
N ALA A 36 4.53 14.23 19.59
CA ALA A 36 5.20 14.66 20.82
C ALA A 36 5.35 13.56 21.88
N ALA A 37 4.58 12.46 21.76
CA ALA A 37 4.53 11.38 22.74
C ALA A 37 5.31 10.13 22.31
N ILE A 38 5.90 10.12 21.10
CA ILE A 38 6.69 8.99 20.60
C ILE A 38 8.11 9.08 21.18
N PRO A 39 8.54 8.12 22.02
CA PRO A 39 9.89 8.13 22.59
C PRO A 39 10.93 7.52 21.63
N SER A 40 10.52 6.52 20.86
CA SER A 40 11.34 5.76 19.91
C SER A 40 10.43 5.00 18.95
N THR A 41 10.95 4.69 17.76
CA THR A 41 10.21 3.92 16.75
C THR A 41 11.06 2.81 16.15
N GLU A 42 10.47 1.62 16.10
CA GLU A 42 10.98 0.50 15.31
C GLU A 42 10.33 0.51 13.93
N ILE A 43 11.11 0.31 12.87
CA ILE A 43 10.59 0.05 11.53
C ILE A 43 10.60 -1.45 11.27
N VAL A 44 9.43 -2.01 10.97
CA VAL A 44 9.30 -3.38 10.47
C VAL A 44 8.74 -3.28 9.05
N ALA A 45 9.46 -3.84 8.08
CA ALA A 45 9.04 -3.84 6.69
C ALA A 45 8.73 -5.28 6.24
N PRO A 46 7.46 -5.72 6.35
CA PRO A 46 7.06 -7.01 5.85
C PRO A 46 7.06 -7.06 4.32
N ILE A 47 7.84 -7.97 3.74
CA ILE A 47 7.92 -8.23 2.30
C ILE A 47 7.74 -9.73 2.09
N LYS A 48 6.52 -10.14 1.72
CA LYS A 48 6.16 -11.57 1.57
C LYS A 48 7.03 -12.28 0.55
N GLN A 49 7.28 -11.61 -0.57
CA GLN A 49 7.89 -12.24 -1.73
C GLN A 49 9.42 -12.21 -1.67
N SER A 50 10.02 -13.23 -2.28
CA SER A 50 11.48 -13.31 -2.48
C SER A 50 11.87 -13.03 -3.94
N GLU A 51 10.91 -13.04 -4.85
CA GLU A 51 11.12 -12.87 -6.28
C GLU A 51 9.96 -12.07 -6.89
N ILE A 52 10.25 -11.35 -7.97
CA ILE A 52 9.24 -10.65 -8.76
C ILE A 52 8.29 -11.64 -9.45
N TYR A 53 7.00 -11.34 -9.51
CA TYR A 53 6.00 -12.15 -10.20
C TYR A 53 5.15 -11.31 -11.15
N VAL A 54 4.35 -11.97 -11.98
CA VAL A 54 3.36 -11.32 -12.84
C VAL A 54 2.00 -11.40 -12.17
N TYR A 55 1.39 -10.26 -11.88
CA TYR A 55 0.08 -10.22 -11.25
C TYR A 55 -1.00 -10.73 -12.20
N VAL A 56 -1.78 -11.68 -11.70
CA VAL A 56 -2.95 -12.25 -12.38
C VAL A 56 -4.16 -11.88 -11.52
N PRO A 57 -4.97 -10.89 -11.93
CA PRO A 57 -6.14 -10.51 -11.15
C PRO A 57 -7.10 -11.70 -11.01
N PRO A 58 -7.71 -11.89 -9.83
CA PRO A 58 -8.70 -12.94 -9.65
C PRO A 58 -9.92 -12.69 -10.55
N ALA A 59 -10.58 -13.76 -10.97
CA ALA A 59 -11.67 -13.71 -11.97
C ALA A 59 -12.87 -12.84 -11.55
N ASN A 60 -12.98 -12.51 -10.27
CA ASN A 60 -14.02 -11.71 -9.65
C ASN A 60 -13.52 -10.36 -9.11
N ALA A 61 -12.32 -9.90 -9.49
CA ALA A 61 -11.85 -8.54 -9.20
C ALA A 61 -12.66 -7.51 -10.02
N ASN A 62 -13.96 -7.41 -9.74
CA ASN A 62 -14.78 -6.32 -10.26
C ASN A 62 -14.43 -5.05 -9.48
N ALA A 63 -14.31 -3.95 -10.23
CA ALA A 63 -13.98 -2.58 -9.83
C ALA A 63 -15.01 -1.94 -8.87
N GLY A 64 -15.27 -2.58 -7.71
CA GLY A 64 -16.21 -2.11 -6.70
C GLY A 64 -15.61 -1.12 -5.69
N ALA A 65 -14.30 -0.95 -5.67
CA ALA A 65 -13.66 0.17 -4.97
C ALA A 65 -13.72 1.38 -5.91
N GLY A 66 -14.39 2.46 -5.51
CA GLY A 66 -14.56 3.70 -6.30
C GLY A 66 -13.27 4.48 -6.57
N PHE A 67 -12.12 3.81 -6.66
CA PHE A 67 -10.75 4.35 -6.77
C PHE A 67 -9.96 3.69 -7.92
N GLY A 68 -10.66 3.13 -8.92
CA GLY A 68 -10.05 2.51 -10.10
C GLY A 68 -9.17 1.28 -9.79
N LEU A 69 -8.33 0.89 -10.76
CA LEU A 69 -7.41 -0.25 -10.63
C LEU A 69 -6.37 -0.04 -9.52
N VAL A 70 -6.06 1.21 -9.17
CA VAL A 70 -5.13 1.56 -8.09
C VAL A 70 -5.69 1.15 -6.74
N GLY A 71 -6.96 1.47 -6.46
CA GLY A 71 -7.62 1.05 -5.22
C GLY A 71 -7.69 -0.48 -5.07
N VAL A 72 -7.83 -1.21 -6.18
CA VAL A 72 -7.79 -2.68 -6.18
C VAL A 72 -6.39 -3.19 -5.85
N LEU A 73 -5.33 -2.62 -6.42
CA LEU A 73 -3.94 -3.08 -6.13
C LEU A 73 -3.55 -2.83 -4.66
N VAL A 74 -3.93 -1.67 -4.11
CA VAL A 74 -3.70 -1.36 -2.70
C VAL A 74 -4.48 -2.32 -1.79
N ALA A 75 -5.77 -2.57 -2.10
CA ALA A 75 -6.63 -3.42 -1.28
C ALA A 75 -6.33 -4.93 -1.40
N VAL A 76 -5.92 -5.42 -2.58
CA VAL A 76 -5.72 -6.86 -2.86
C VAL A 76 -4.33 -7.35 -2.47
N SER A 77 -3.38 -6.47 -2.17
CA SER A 77 -2.03 -6.82 -1.70
C SER A 77 -2.01 -7.74 -0.45
N VAL A 78 -3.15 -7.89 0.25
CA VAL A 78 -3.29 -8.74 1.44
C VAL A 78 -3.98 -10.09 1.17
N ALA A 79 -4.69 -10.28 0.05
CA ALA A 79 -5.49 -11.49 -0.18
C ALA A 79 -5.63 -11.84 -1.66
N ALA A 80 -4.67 -12.57 -2.22
CA ALA A 80 -4.83 -13.17 -3.55
C ALA A 80 -4.86 -14.71 -3.45
N THR A 81 -6.06 -15.28 -3.60
CA THR A 81 -6.28 -16.67 -4.02
C THR A 81 -6.45 -16.69 -5.54
N VAL A 82 -5.55 -17.36 -6.26
CA VAL A 82 -5.48 -17.32 -7.73
C VAL A 82 -5.67 -18.72 -8.34
N ASP A 83 -6.21 -18.75 -9.57
CA ASP A 83 -6.36 -19.93 -10.42
C ASP A 83 -4.99 -20.48 -10.90
N SER A 84 -4.67 -21.72 -10.51
CA SER A 84 -3.34 -22.33 -10.61
C SER A 84 -2.75 -22.42 -12.04
N VAL A 85 -3.57 -22.58 -13.08
CA VAL A 85 -3.09 -22.77 -14.46
C VAL A 85 -2.57 -21.46 -15.06
N ARG A 86 -3.29 -20.36 -14.86
CA ARG A 86 -2.88 -19.03 -15.34
C ARG A 86 -1.64 -18.53 -14.60
N GLN A 87 -1.53 -18.89 -13.33
CA GLN A 87 -0.35 -18.62 -12.53
C GLN A 87 0.87 -19.38 -13.09
N GLY A 88 0.75 -20.67 -13.42
CA GLY A 88 1.85 -21.47 -13.96
C GLY A 88 2.53 -20.86 -15.19
N HIS A 89 1.75 -20.41 -16.18
CA HIS A 89 2.32 -19.77 -17.37
C HIS A 89 2.93 -18.38 -17.10
N ALA A 90 2.34 -17.62 -16.18
CA ALA A 90 2.87 -16.32 -15.78
C ALA A 90 4.20 -16.45 -15.03
N GLU A 91 4.30 -17.46 -14.15
CA GLU A 91 5.52 -17.82 -13.43
C GLU A 91 6.63 -18.30 -14.38
N GLU A 92 6.29 -19.09 -15.40
CA GLU A 92 7.28 -19.53 -16.37
C GLU A 92 7.82 -18.37 -17.22
N ALA A 93 6.93 -17.45 -17.64
CA ALA A 93 7.30 -16.31 -18.44
C ALA A 93 8.27 -15.35 -17.73
N VAL A 94 8.21 -15.22 -16.40
CA VAL A 94 9.05 -14.29 -15.63
C VAL A 94 10.43 -14.87 -15.25
N LYS A 95 10.67 -16.17 -15.46
CA LYS A 95 11.97 -16.82 -15.14
C LYS A 95 13.20 -16.10 -15.73
N PRO A 96 13.21 -15.65 -17.00
CA PRO A 96 14.37 -14.95 -17.56
C PRO A 96 14.69 -13.67 -16.77
N LEU A 97 13.65 -12.95 -16.33
CA LEU A 97 13.82 -11.74 -15.54
C LEU A 97 14.36 -12.05 -14.15
N ARG A 98 13.80 -13.06 -13.46
CA ARG A 98 14.28 -13.50 -12.15
C ARG A 98 15.76 -13.86 -12.18
N ASN A 99 16.15 -14.64 -13.19
CA ASN A 99 17.56 -14.98 -13.40
C ASN A 99 18.42 -13.73 -13.66
N ALA A 100 17.90 -12.77 -14.42
CA ALA A 100 18.60 -11.54 -14.73
C ALA A 100 18.81 -10.64 -13.51
N ILE A 101 18.00 -10.77 -12.45
CA ILE A 101 18.10 -9.95 -11.22
C ILE A 101 18.43 -10.75 -9.95
N LEU A 102 18.90 -11.99 -10.07
CA LEU A 102 19.07 -12.93 -8.95
C LEU A 102 19.97 -12.41 -7.81
N ASP A 103 20.97 -11.59 -8.13
CA ASP A 103 21.90 -10.97 -7.18
C ASP A 103 21.42 -9.58 -6.70
N PHE A 104 20.28 -9.09 -7.18
CA PHE A 104 19.69 -7.86 -6.67
C PHE A 104 18.88 -8.12 -5.39
N ASN A 105 19.36 -7.63 -4.26
CA ASN A 105 18.64 -7.72 -3.01
C ASN A 105 17.73 -6.49 -2.80
N PHE A 106 16.46 -6.62 -3.19
CA PHE A 106 15.47 -5.57 -2.95
C PHE A 106 15.23 -5.32 -1.46
N ASP A 107 15.21 -6.37 -0.62
CA ASP A 107 14.94 -6.26 0.80
C ASP A 107 15.97 -5.36 1.51
N ASP A 108 17.26 -5.62 1.28
CA ASP A 108 18.33 -4.84 1.88
C ASP A 108 18.32 -3.40 1.37
N THR A 109 18.06 -3.21 0.07
CA THR A 109 17.95 -1.89 -0.55
C THR A 109 16.79 -1.10 0.07
N PHE A 110 15.61 -1.71 0.14
CA PHE A 110 14.41 -1.07 0.68
C PHE A 110 14.52 -0.76 2.16
N ARG A 111 15.05 -1.69 2.97
CA ARG A 111 15.35 -1.47 4.39
C ARG A 111 16.28 -0.27 4.57
N ALA A 112 17.36 -0.21 3.80
CA ALA A 112 18.35 0.86 3.91
C ALA A 112 17.74 2.22 3.56
N GLU A 113 16.98 2.31 2.47
CA GLU A 113 16.31 3.56 2.06
C GLU A 113 15.22 3.97 3.05
N LEU A 114 14.38 3.04 3.53
CA LEU A 114 13.39 3.33 4.58
C LEU A 114 14.04 3.86 5.84
N LYS A 115 15.09 3.19 6.35
CA LYS A 115 15.80 3.65 7.56
C LYS A 115 16.38 5.03 7.32
N ARG A 116 17.05 5.25 6.18
CA ARG A 116 17.66 6.54 5.82
C ARG A 116 16.63 7.66 5.81
N SER A 117 15.54 7.53 5.04
CA SER A 117 14.56 8.60 4.86
C SER A 117 13.76 8.82 6.14
N VAL A 118 13.21 7.78 6.77
CA VAL A 118 12.37 7.94 7.97
C VAL A 118 13.16 8.47 9.16
N SER A 119 14.47 8.20 9.26
CA SER A 119 15.32 8.81 10.31
C SER A 119 15.46 10.33 10.19
N GLN A 120 15.10 10.93 9.04
CA GLN A 120 15.06 12.38 8.88
C GLN A 120 13.81 13.01 9.51
N VAL A 121 12.84 12.19 9.92
CA VAL A 121 11.67 12.64 10.66
C VAL A 121 12.05 12.78 12.14
N GLY A 122 12.38 14.00 12.57
CA GLY A 122 13.00 14.25 13.88
C GLY A 122 12.23 13.75 15.10
N TRP A 123 10.91 13.61 15.02
CA TRP A 123 10.05 13.11 16.11
C TRP A 123 9.89 11.58 16.12
N MET A 124 10.31 10.87 15.06
CA MET A 124 10.15 9.41 14.99
C MET A 124 11.17 8.69 15.87
N HIS A 125 12.35 9.28 16.11
CA HIS A 125 13.42 8.67 16.90
C HIS A 125 13.68 7.22 16.50
N VAL A 126 13.95 7.00 15.21
CA VAL A 126 14.14 5.67 14.62
C VAL A 126 15.39 5.01 15.21
N ASP A 127 15.21 3.84 15.84
CA ASP A 127 16.33 3.03 16.36
C ASP A 127 16.82 2.05 15.29
N ASP A 128 15.92 1.15 14.87
CA ASP A 128 16.23 0.14 13.86
C ASP A 128 15.16 -0.05 12.78
N ALA A 129 15.57 -0.69 11.70
CA ALA A 129 14.71 -1.14 10.63
C ALA A 129 15.03 -2.60 10.29
N ARG A 130 14.02 -3.46 10.24
CA ARG A 130 14.17 -4.87 9.85
C ARG A 130 13.18 -5.32 8.80
N ILE A 131 13.60 -6.31 8.01
CA ILE A 131 12.72 -6.99 7.06
C ILE A 131 12.08 -8.19 7.75
N MET A 132 10.79 -8.41 7.48
CA MET A 132 10.06 -9.61 7.89
C MET A 132 9.50 -10.29 6.64
N LYS A 133 9.71 -11.60 6.49
CA LYS A 133 9.22 -12.36 5.32
C LYS A 133 7.78 -12.86 5.48
N ASP A 134 7.27 -12.86 6.70
CA ASP A 134 5.91 -13.29 6.98
C ASP A 134 4.99 -12.08 7.13
N VAL A 135 3.92 -12.03 6.34
CA VAL A 135 2.94 -10.92 6.33
C VAL A 135 1.61 -11.32 6.97
N LEU A 136 1.54 -12.48 7.62
CA LEU A 136 0.33 -12.91 8.30
C LEU A 136 -0.01 -11.94 9.45
N PRO A 137 -1.29 -11.59 9.65
CA PRO A 137 -1.70 -10.65 10.71
C PRO A 137 -1.15 -11.01 12.09
N ALA A 138 -1.14 -12.30 12.45
CA ALA A 138 -0.60 -12.76 13.74
C ALA A 138 0.90 -12.46 13.92
N ASN A 139 1.69 -12.50 12.83
CA ASN A 139 3.12 -12.20 12.89
C ASN A 139 3.38 -10.70 12.91
N ILE A 140 2.54 -9.90 12.22
CA ILE A 140 2.57 -8.44 12.35
C ILE A 140 2.20 -8.03 13.78
N ASP A 141 1.15 -8.62 14.37
CA ASP A 141 0.77 -8.42 15.77
C ASP A 141 1.92 -8.81 16.72
N GLY A 142 2.57 -9.93 16.45
CA GLY A 142 3.77 -10.37 17.18
C GLY A 142 4.93 -9.36 17.06
N ALA A 143 5.15 -8.79 15.87
CA ALA A 143 6.17 -7.78 15.66
C ALA A 143 5.86 -6.46 16.39
N ILE A 144 4.58 -6.05 16.42
CA ILE A 144 4.15 -4.85 17.17
C ILE A 144 4.34 -5.09 18.67
N THR A 145 3.81 -6.18 19.20
CA THR A 145 3.81 -6.48 20.64
C THR A 145 5.18 -6.90 21.19
N GLY A 146 6.03 -7.48 20.34
CA GLY A 146 7.39 -7.88 20.69
C GLY A 146 8.41 -6.75 20.61
N SER A 147 8.05 -5.61 20.01
CA SER A 147 8.92 -4.44 19.96
C SER A 147 9.15 -3.84 21.34
N LYS A 148 10.34 -3.30 21.56
CA LYS A 148 10.67 -2.54 22.78
C LYS A 148 10.47 -1.03 22.62
N ASP A 149 10.25 -0.58 21.38
CA ASP A 149 10.06 0.82 21.07
C ASP A 149 8.64 1.28 21.40
N GLY A 150 8.50 2.58 21.64
CA GLY A 150 7.21 3.16 21.99
C GLY A 150 6.20 3.12 20.85
N ALA A 151 6.67 3.13 19.61
CA ALA A 151 5.86 2.97 18.41
C ALA A 151 6.50 1.98 17.43
N VAL A 152 5.68 1.39 16.55
CA VAL A 152 6.14 0.48 15.51
C VAL A 152 5.57 0.92 14.17
N LEU A 153 6.44 1.28 13.23
CA LEU A 153 6.07 1.58 11.85
C LEU A 153 6.10 0.29 11.04
N ILE A 154 4.93 -0.22 10.67
CA ILE A 154 4.78 -1.35 9.77
C ILE A 154 4.70 -0.84 8.34
N VAL A 155 5.61 -1.30 7.48
CA VAL A 155 5.68 -0.93 6.05
C VAL A 155 5.57 -2.18 5.19
N VAL A 156 4.33 -2.59 4.88
CA VAL A 156 4.08 -3.80 4.09
C VAL A 156 4.26 -3.47 2.62
N THR A 157 5.15 -4.18 1.93
CA THR A 157 5.49 -3.90 0.54
C THR A 157 5.32 -5.13 -0.35
N ASP A 158 4.67 -4.92 -1.49
CA ASP A 158 4.53 -5.88 -2.58
C ASP A 158 5.08 -5.29 -3.89
N TYR A 159 5.78 -6.07 -4.71
CA TYR A 159 6.31 -5.64 -6.01
C TYR A 159 6.06 -6.68 -7.09
N HIS A 160 5.39 -6.29 -8.17
CA HIS A 160 4.99 -7.21 -9.21
C HIS A 160 4.91 -6.53 -10.58
N LEU A 161 4.87 -7.34 -11.63
CA LEU A 161 4.57 -6.88 -12.97
C LEU A 161 3.07 -6.86 -13.24
N SER A 162 2.63 -5.99 -14.15
CA SER A 162 1.31 -6.05 -14.78
C SER A 162 1.11 -7.39 -15.50
N THR A 163 -0.13 -7.75 -15.79
CA THR A 163 -0.46 -9.00 -16.50
C THR A 163 0.19 -9.09 -17.87
N ASP A 164 0.46 -7.98 -18.56
CA ASP A 164 1.20 -7.92 -19.83
C ASP A 164 2.71 -7.74 -19.65
N GLY A 165 3.24 -7.76 -18.41
CA GLY A 165 4.66 -7.56 -18.12
C GLY A 165 5.18 -6.14 -18.39
N ALA A 166 4.36 -5.21 -18.87
CA ALA A 166 4.81 -3.89 -19.30
C ALA A 166 5.18 -2.95 -18.14
N GLN A 167 4.48 -3.07 -17.01
CA GLN A 167 4.64 -2.17 -15.87
C GLN A 167 5.13 -2.93 -14.64
N LEU A 168 6.12 -2.37 -13.96
CA LEU A 168 6.46 -2.69 -12.58
C LEU A 168 5.58 -1.85 -11.65
N TYR A 169 4.93 -2.50 -10.70
CA TYR A 169 4.28 -1.89 -9.56
C TYR A 169 5.06 -2.23 -8.29
N VAL A 170 5.29 -1.24 -7.45
CA VAL A 170 5.72 -1.44 -6.06
C VAL A 170 4.70 -0.74 -5.18
N VAL A 171 3.89 -1.52 -4.47
CA VAL A 171 2.79 -1.05 -3.64
C VAL A 171 3.20 -1.19 -2.18
N THR A 172 3.02 -0.13 -1.40
CA THR A 172 3.41 -0.10 0.01
C THR A 172 2.29 0.48 0.86
N ASN A 173 1.94 -0.22 1.93
CA ASN A 173 1.05 0.29 2.98
C ASN A 173 1.89 0.56 4.22
N ALA A 174 1.92 1.82 4.67
CA ALA A 174 2.59 2.19 5.91
C ALA A 174 1.55 2.48 6.99
N ALA A 175 1.77 1.96 8.20
CA ALA A 175 0.95 2.25 9.37
C ALA A 175 1.80 2.29 10.64
N LEU A 176 1.58 3.32 11.46
CA LEU A 176 2.29 3.51 12.73
C LEU A 176 1.38 3.09 13.89
N TYR A 177 1.82 2.11 14.67
CA TYR A 177 1.06 1.56 15.78
C TYR A 177 1.64 1.98 17.13
N PRO A 178 0.80 2.24 18.14
CA PRO A 178 1.27 2.53 19.48
C PRO A 178 1.70 1.25 20.20
N ASN A 179 2.84 1.30 20.89
CA ASN A 179 3.31 0.20 21.72
C ASN A 179 3.60 0.62 23.17
N SER A 180 3.69 1.92 23.47
CA SER A 180 3.73 2.47 24.83
C SER A 180 2.34 2.77 25.41
N ASP A 181 2.20 2.76 26.74
CA ASP A 181 0.95 3.09 27.43
C ASP A 181 0.51 4.53 27.16
N ALA A 182 1.45 5.47 27.08
CA ALA A 182 1.19 6.87 26.78
C ALA A 182 0.53 7.04 25.39
N LEU A 183 1.02 6.31 24.39
CA LEU A 183 0.46 6.35 23.04
C LEU A 183 -0.86 5.58 22.92
N LYS A 184 -0.99 4.44 23.60
CA LYS A 184 -2.26 3.68 23.68
C LYS A 184 -3.37 4.53 24.31
N ALA A 185 -3.04 5.33 25.33
CA ALA A 185 -4.00 6.26 25.95
C ALA A 185 -4.55 7.32 24.98
N LEU A 186 -3.81 7.68 23.93
CA LEU A 186 -4.30 8.60 22.89
C LEU A 186 -5.41 7.99 22.02
N GLN A 187 -5.60 6.68 22.10
CA GLN A 187 -6.65 5.94 21.40
C GLN A 187 -7.83 5.57 22.31
N ALA A 188 -7.80 5.99 23.59
CA ALA A 188 -8.86 5.71 24.54
C ALA A 188 -10.23 6.16 24.03
N GLY A 189 -11.21 5.25 24.03
CA GLY A 189 -12.56 5.49 23.52
C GLY A 189 -12.81 4.99 22.09
N LYS A 190 -11.77 4.54 21.37
CA LYS A 190 -11.95 3.68 20.19
C LYS A 190 -12.19 2.25 20.67
N ALA A 191 -13.10 1.53 20.01
CA ALA A 191 -13.27 0.11 20.26
C ALA A 191 -11.95 -0.61 19.92
N GLU A 192 -11.29 -1.18 20.92
CA GLU A 192 -10.16 -2.07 20.67
C GLU A 192 -10.66 -3.22 19.79
N THR A 193 -10.03 -3.38 18.64
CA THR A 193 -10.22 -4.56 17.83
C THR A 193 -9.34 -5.67 18.40
N GLY A 194 -9.69 -6.94 18.14
CA GLY A 194 -8.91 -8.07 18.65
C GLY A 194 -7.49 -8.18 18.08
N LEU A 195 -7.18 -7.46 16.99
CA LEU A 195 -5.90 -7.49 16.29
C LEU A 195 -5.14 -6.18 16.50
N LYS A 196 -3.87 -6.26 16.90
CA LYS A 196 -3.05 -5.06 17.15
C LYS A 196 -2.74 -4.30 15.87
N SER A 197 -2.60 -5.01 14.76
CA SER A 197 -2.36 -4.48 13.42
C SER A 197 -3.63 -3.98 12.72
N ASP A 198 -4.79 -3.99 13.37
CA ASP A 198 -6.01 -3.47 12.75
C ASP A 198 -5.84 -1.98 12.38
N PRO A 199 -6.20 -1.56 11.16
CA PRO A 199 -6.07 -0.17 10.73
C PRO A 199 -6.74 0.86 11.68
N ALA A 200 -7.78 0.47 12.44
CA ALA A 200 -8.42 1.34 13.43
C ALA A 200 -7.49 1.70 14.61
N ASN A 201 -6.50 0.85 14.89
CA ASN A 201 -5.48 1.03 15.93
C ASN A 201 -4.24 1.78 15.45
N ALA A 202 -4.20 2.25 14.20
CA ALA A 202 -3.08 3.03 13.71
C ALA A 202 -3.17 4.50 14.18
N LEU A 203 -2.03 5.07 14.60
CA LEU A 203 -1.86 6.51 14.84
C LEU A 203 -1.67 7.29 13.53
N TYR A 204 -1.14 6.60 12.52
CA TYR A 204 -0.92 7.08 11.17
C TYR A 204 -1.08 5.92 10.19
N ARG A 205 -1.63 6.17 9.00
CA ARG A 205 -1.58 5.22 7.89
C ARG A 205 -1.69 5.90 6.54
N ASN A 206 -1.02 5.37 5.53
CA ASN A 206 -1.22 5.74 4.13
C ASN A 206 -0.80 4.60 3.19
N ALA A 207 -1.18 4.71 1.91
CA ALA A 207 -0.67 3.88 0.83
C ALA A 207 0.19 4.68 -0.15
N PHE A 208 1.19 3.98 -0.68
CA PHE A 208 2.17 4.49 -1.62
C PHE A 208 2.29 3.51 -2.78
N MET A 209 2.47 4.03 -3.98
CA MET A 209 2.76 3.21 -5.14
C MET A 209 3.83 3.86 -6.00
N TYR A 210 4.80 3.06 -6.42
CA TYR A 210 5.69 3.39 -7.52
C TYR A 210 5.31 2.59 -8.76
N GLN A 211 5.35 3.24 -9.91
CA GLN A 211 5.10 2.63 -11.21
C GLN A 211 6.25 2.95 -12.18
N ALA A 212 6.75 1.94 -12.86
CA ALA A 212 7.70 2.10 -13.96
C ALA A 212 7.30 1.24 -15.15
N ARG A 213 7.56 1.71 -16.37
CA ARG A 213 7.24 0.99 -17.60
C ARG A 213 8.52 0.58 -18.32
N VAL A 214 8.54 -0.63 -18.87
CA VAL A 214 9.66 -1.11 -19.69
C VAL A 214 9.81 -0.23 -20.94
N PRO A 215 11.03 0.12 -21.37
CA PRO A 215 11.25 0.81 -22.63
C PRO A 215 10.67 0.02 -23.82
N GLY A 216 9.97 0.73 -24.71
CA GLY A 216 9.38 0.10 -25.89
C GLY A 216 8.23 -0.88 -25.59
N ALA A 217 7.62 -0.78 -24.41
CA ALA A 217 6.53 -1.65 -23.98
C ALA A 217 5.45 -1.84 -25.06
N SER A 218 5.06 -3.10 -25.26
CA SER A 218 4.03 -3.52 -26.21
C SER A 218 2.90 -4.28 -25.49
N GLY A 219 1.92 -4.79 -26.24
CA GLY A 219 0.91 -5.72 -25.69
C GLY A 219 1.41 -7.16 -25.54
N ASP A 220 2.64 -7.47 -25.98
CA ASP A 220 3.23 -8.80 -25.87
C ASP A 220 4.03 -8.94 -24.58
N ARG A 221 3.55 -9.81 -23.68
CA ARG A 221 4.21 -10.12 -22.41
C ARG A 221 5.64 -10.61 -22.60
N ASN A 222 5.89 -11.50 -23.54
CA ASN A 222 7.22 -12.09 -23.70
C ASN A 222 8.22 -11.03 -24.18
N ALA A 223 7.79 -10.13 -25.07
CA ALA A 223 8.60 -9.00 -25.51
C ALA A 223 8.90 -8.04 -24.33
N ASN A 224 7.91 -7.75 -23.49
CA ASN A 224 8.10 -6.88 -22.33
C ASN A 224 9.02 -7.51 -21.27
N ILE A 225 8.85 -8.80 -20.96
CA ILE A 225 9.77 -9.52 -20.06
C ILE A 225 11.18 -9.55 -20.64
N ALA A 226 11.34 -9.78 -21.94
CA ALA A 226 12.64 -9.71 -22.59
C ALA A 226 13.27 -8.32 -22.45
N GLY A 227 12.48 -7.26 -22.61
CA GLY A 227 12.92 -5.87 -22.37
C GLY A 227 13.39 -5.64 -20.93
N TRP A 228 12.64 -6.12 -19.94
CA TRP A 228 13.06 -6.04 -18.54
C TRP A 228 14.30 -6.88 -18.23
N SER A 229 14.48 -8.01 -18.92
CA SER A 229 15.58 -8.96 -18.69
C SER A 229 16.86 -8.57 -19.42
N ALA A 230 16.78 -7.65 -20.39
CA ALA A 230 17.91 -7.21 -21.20
C ALA A 230 19.04 -6.63 -20.33
N ASN A 231 20.28 -6.75 -20.82
CA ASN A 231 21.48 -6.24 -20.17
C ASN A 231 21.62 -6.67 -18.69
N GLY A 232 21.26 -7.92 -18.37
CA GLY A 232 21.31 -8.41 -17.00
C GLY A 232 20.28 -7.73 -16.08
N GLY A 233 19.12 -7.37 -16.63
CA GLY A 233 18.04 -6.77 -15.86
C GLY A 233 18.26 -5.32 -15.47
N GLU A 234 19.14 -4.59 -16.17
CA GLU A 234 19.55 -3.22 -15.82
C GLU A 234 18.36 -2.28 -15.56
N ALA A 235 17.39 -2.27 -16.49
CA ALA A 235 16.19 -1.44 -16.36
C ALA A 235 15.35 -1.84 -15.12
N MET A 236 15.20 -3.13 -14.85
CA MET A 236 14.45 -3.62 -13.69
C MET A 236 15.16 -3.27 -12.37
N ARG A 237 16.48 -3.45 -12.30
CA ARG A 237 17.29 -3.10 -11.13
C ARG A 237 17.21 -1.61 -10.83
N LYS A 238 17.34 -0.78 -11.86
CA LYS A 238 17.21 0.69 -11.75
C LYS A 238 15.82 1.05 -11.24
N ALA A 239 14.76 0.46 -11.81
CA ALA A 239 13.39 0.70 -11.39
C ALA A 239 13.12 0.26 -9.95
N LEU A 240 13.58 -0.92 -9.53
CA LEU A 240 13.43 -1.40 -8.14
C LEU A 240 14.21 -0.54 -7.14
N LYS A 241 15.43 -0.13 -7.49
CA LYS A 241 16.23 0.79 -6.66
C LYS A 241 15.55 2.15 -6.54
N GLU A 242 15.05 2.70 -7.64
CA GLU A 242 14.32 3.96 -7.63
C GLU A 242 13.02 3.84 -6.84
N ALA A 243 12.27 2.73 -6.99
CA ALA A 243 11.08 2.48 -6.21
C ALA A 243 11.37 2.51 -4.70
N ALA A 244 12.48 1.89 -4.27
CA ALA A 244 12.88 1.89 -2.86
C ALA A 244 13.15 3.30 -2.33
N VAL A 245 13.90 4.11 -3.08
CA VAL A 245 14.19 5.51 -2.73
C VAL A 245 12.89 6.32 -2.69
N ARG A 246 12.10 6.28 -3.77
CA ARG A 246 10.90 7.11 -3.91
C ARG A 246 9.84 6.76 -2.88
N ILE A 247 9.58 5.48 -2.62
CA ILE A 247 8.62 5.09 -1.58
C ILE A 247 9.09 5.53 -0.20
N ALA A 248 10.38 5.35 0.13
CA ALA A 248 10.91 5.78 1.41
C ALA A 248 10.81 7.30 1.62
N ASP A 249 11.13 8.08 0.57
CA ASP A 249 11.01 9.54 0.60
C ASP A 249 9.54 9.98 0.70
N LEU A 250 8.61 9.28 0.04
CA LEU A 250 7.17 9.56 0.16
C LEU A 250 6.65 9.27 1.56
N VAL A 251 7.04 8.15 2.18
CA VAL A 251 6.68 7.83 3.58
C VAL A 251 7.23 8.92 4.51
N GLN A 252 8.48 9.32 4.32
CA GLN A 252 9.13 10.38 5.10
C GLN A 252 8.39 11.73 4.98
N ALA A 253 8.05 12.13 3.76
CA ALA A 253 7.36 13.38 3.50
C ALA A 253 5.93 13.38 4.06
N ASP A 254 5.20 12.27 3.88
CA ASP A 254 3.82 12.13 4.35
C ASP A 254 3.73 12.07 5.89
N LEU A 255 4.72 11.48 6.57
CA LEU A 255 4.84 11.54 8.04
C LEU A 255 5.04 12.98 8.55
N GLN A 256 5.64 13.86 7.75
CA GLN A 256 5.82 15.28 8.10
C GLN A 256 4.59 16.13 7.72
N ASP A 257 3.74 15.65 6.83
CA ASP A 257 2.52 16.34 6.41
C ASP A 257 1.46 16.25 7.53
N GLN A 258 1.17 17.40 8.15
CA GLN A 258 0.14 17.54 9.17
C GLN A 258 -1.22 17.92 8.58
N GLU A 259 -1.33 18.06 7.26
CA GLU A 259 -2.58 18.51 6.66
C GLU A 259 -3.68 17.45 6.77
N THR A 260 -4.84 17.90 7.25
CA THR A 260 -6.06 17.12 7.41
C THR A 260 -6.67 16.80 6.05
N GLY A 261 -6.15 15.80 5.32
CA GLY A 261 -6.88 15.08 4.25
C GLY A 261 -7.70 15.92 3.25
N LYS A 262 -7.33 17.17 2.97
CA LYS A 262 -8.07 18.03 2.03
C LYS A 262 -7.52 17.78 0.64
N THR A 263 -8.21 16.91 -0.06
CA THR A 263 -8.09 16.67 -1.50
C THR A 263 -8.41 17.96 -2.27
N GLY A 264 -7.50 18.43 -3.13
CA GLY A 264 -7.86 19.36 -4.20
C GLY A 264 -8.79 18.69 -5.21
N PRO A 265 -9.43 19.46 -6.12
CA PRO A 265 -10.26 18.89 -7.18
C PRO A 265 -9.47 17.92 -8.07
N ALA A 266 -10.15 16.91 -8.59
CA ALA A 266 -9.59 15.92 -9.52
C ALA A 266 -8.87 16.60 -10.70
N ALA A 267 -7.76 16.02 -11.15
CA ALA A 267 -7.05 16.49 -12.33
C ALA A 267 -7.97 16.41 -13.57
N ASN A 268 -7.88 17.41 -14.44
CA ASN A 268 -8.69 17.52 -15.67
C ASN A 268 -8.34 16.48 -16.76
N ASP A 269 -7.52 15.47 -16.44
CA ASP A 269 -6.98 14.47 -17.38
C ASP A 269 -7.61 13.07 -17.21
N GLY A 270 -8.62 12.93 -16.34
CA GLY A 270 -9.28 11.65 -16.08
C GLY A 270 -8.54 10.75 -15.08
N SER A 271 -7.48 11.25 -14.43
CA SER A 271 -6.92 10.61 -13.23
C SER A 271 -7.72 11.01 -11.99
N ASP A 272 -8.11 10.03 -11.17
CA ASP A 272 -8.80 10.23 -9.88
C ASP A 272 -7.86 10.80 -8.79
N GLY A 273 -7.15 11.89 -9.07
CA GLY A 273 -6.17 12.48 -8.15
C GLY A 273 -5.66 13.87 -8.54
N GLN A 274 -4.91 14.49 -7.63
CA GLN A 274 -4.25 15.79 -7.81
C GLN A 274 -2.76 15.58 -8.08
N ILE A 275 -2.24 16.16 -9.17
CA ILE A 275 -0.80 16.20 -9.42
C ILE A 275 -0.15 17.12 -8.38
N ILE A 276 0.73 16.58 -7.54
CA ILE A 276 1.43 17.33 -6.48
C ILE A 276 2.89 17.63 -6.85
N ALA A 277 3.49 16.85 -7.75
CA ALA A 277 4.78 17.17 -8.35
C ALA A 277 4.88 16.62 -9.79
N ASN A 278 5.60 17.33 -10.65
CA ASN A 278 5.93 16.90 -12.00
C ASN A 278 7.41 17.20 -12.24
N GLU A 279 8.23 16.15 -12.21
CA GLU A 279 9.68 16.20 -12.29
C GLU A 279 10.15 15.71 -13.66
N GLU A 280 11.43 15.91 -13.96
CA GLU A 280 12.05 15.28 -15.13
C GLU A 280 11.90 13.76 -15.07
N ALA A 281 12.14 13.16 -13.91
CA ALA A 281 12.12 11.71 -13.68
C ALA A 281 10.71 11.08 -13.65
N GLY A 282 9.66 11.84 -13.35
CA GLY A 282 8.34 11.26 -13.12
C GLY A 282 7.29 12.25 -12.63
N GLN A 283 6.11 11.72 -12.33
CA GLN A 283 4.97 12.49 -11.82
C GLN A 283 4.48 11.89 -10.52
N LEU A 284 4.17 12.75 -9.54
CA LEU A 284 3.58 12.37 -8.27
C LEU A 284 2.13 12.86 -8.19
N VAL A 285 1.22 11.92 -7.94
CA VAL A 285 -0.23 12.15 -7.85
C VAL A 285 -0.72 11.74 -6.47
N ARG A 286 -1.57 12.56 -5.84
CA ARG A 286 -2.31 12.24 -4.61
C ARG A 286 -3.76 11.93 -4.97
N HIS A 287 -4.22 10.70 -4.73
CA HIS A 287 -5.60 10.30 -5.01
C HIS A 287 -6.58 10.82 -3.95
N GLY A 288 -7.88 10.72 -4.27
CA GLY A 288 -8.96 11.18 -3.38
C GLY A 288 -9.01 10.48 -2.01
N ASP A 289 -8.42 9.29 -1.88
CA ASP A 289 -8.28 8.56 -0.61
C ASP A 289 -6.98 8.88 0.16
N GLY A 290 -6.14 9.76 -0.39
CA GLY A 290 -4.84 10.16 0.15
C GLY A 290 -3.65 9.34 -0.37
N THR A 291 -3.88 8.27 -1.13
CA THR A 291 -2.83 7.42 -1.70
C THR A 291 -1.88 8.24 -2.57
N LEU A 292 -0.58 8.08 -2.37
CA LEU A 292 0.46 8.74 -3.18
C LEU A 292 1.00 7.80 -4.26
N VAL A 293 0.96 8.23 -5.51
CA VAL A 293 1.41 7.45 -6.67
C VAL A 293 2.49 8.19 -7.41
N TYR A 294 3.69 7.60 -7.47
CA TYR A 294 4.77 8.06 -8.33
C TYR A 294 4.84 7.23 -9.60
N THR A 295 4.67 7.89 -10.75
CA THR A 295 4.82 7.27 -12.07
C THR A 295 6.13 7.76 -12.68
N ALA A 296 7.12 6.87 -12.75
CA ALA A 296 8.38 7.14 -13.42
C ALA A 296 8.18 7.31 -14.93
N LYS A 297 8.86 8.29 -15.52
CA LYS A 297 9.00 8.33 -16.99
C LYS A 297 9.87 7.15 -17.42
N SER A 298 9.60 6.60 -18.60
CA SER A 298 10.22 5.39 -19.13
C SER A 298 11.71 5.31 -18.80
N VAL A 299 12.13 4.16 -18.26
CA VAL A 299 13.50 3.96 -17.78
C VAL A 299 14.45 3.80 -18.98
N HIS A 300 14.96 4.89 -19.53
CA HIS A 300 16.02 4.83 -20.54
C HIS A 300 17.32 4.24 -19.99
#